data_AF-A0A5B0PTU7-F1
#
_entry.id   AF-A0A5B0PTU7-F1
#
_cell.length_a   1.000
_cell.length_b   1.000
_cell.length_c   1.000
_cell.angle_alpha   90.00
_cell.angle_beta   90.00
_cell.angle_gamma   90.00
#
_symmetry.space_group_name_H-M   'P 1'
#
loop_
_entity.id
_entity.type
_entity.pdbx_description
1 polymer ?
#
loop_
_entity_poly.entity_id
_entity_poly.type
_entity_poly.pdbx_seq_one_letter_code
_entity_poly.pdbx_strand_id
1 'polypeptide(L)'
;MVKPTKPESISPKTDQSISRQIDLIAQVFRSFKYNRLESSLLPLLGHQISTISRIINSSDLRRVDTPSKLQLITELQLEIDQSVDQIFSCAPKVHRKPSSSTDDNYLKNLKSFRFPNLLVKVGFLIHELSFLFDGLADLIRGLKLSQKKYRRKARKFNTRGKVTEYTASTTESIECLIKWIKGHELTNIQEEWDVELTGMDEVLAEVTKLINPTSASESGEEVEDEGGLAAEDVKINNAFCRQ
;
A
#
# COMPACT_ATOMS: atom_id res chain seq x y z
N MET A 1 43.75 -52.07 -16.43
CA MET A 1 42.31 -52.06 -16.06
C MET A 1 42.15 -51.19 -14.83
N VAL A 2 41.69 -49.95 -15.00
CA VAL A 2 41.43 -49.00 -13.92
C VAL A 2 40.06 -49.30 -13.33
N LYS A 3 39.97 -49.61 -12.03
CA LYS A 3 38.70 -49.80 -11.32
C LYS A 3 37.96 -48.46 -11.27
N PRO A 4 36.64 -48.42 -11.56
CA PRO A 4 35.87 -47.19 -11.43
C PRO A 4 35.64 -46.89 -9.94
N THR A 5 36.05 -45.71 -9.51
CA THR A 5 35.79 -45.17 -8.17
C THR A 5 34.30 -44.86 -8.06
N LYS A 6 33.62 -45.54 -7.11
CA LYS A 6 32.21 -45.32 -6.80
C LYS A 6 32.04 -43.91 -6.21
N PRO A 7 31.06 -43.10 -6.64
CA PRO A 7 30.84 -41.79 -6.04
C PRO A 7 30.37 -41.97 -4.58
N GLU A 8 31.05 -41.28 -3.66
CA GLU A 8 30.66 -41.19 -2.26
C GLU A 8 29.22 -40.66 -2.16
N SER A 9 28.32 -41.48 -1.62
CA SER A 9 26.96 -41.07 -1.31
C SER A 9 27.01 -40.05 -0.18
N ILE A 10 26.64 -38.81 -0.50
CA ILE A 10 26.44 -37.74 0.50
C ILE A 10 25.43 -38.26 1.53
N SER A 11 25.82 -38.28 2.79
CA SER A 11 25.00 -38.80 3.89
C SER A 11 23.77 -37.91 4.11
N PRO A 12 22.56 -38.47 4.29
CA PRO A 12 21.32 -37.69 4.47
C PRO A 12 21.35 -36.75 5.69
N LYS A 13 22.24 -36.99 6.66
CA LYS A 13 22.47 -36.07 7.80
C LYS A 13 23.11 -34.75 7.38
N THR A 14 23.96 -34.77 6.35
CA THR A 14 24.67 -33.58 5.85
C THR A 14 23.71 -32.67 5.07
N ASP A 15 22.84 -33.24 4.25
CA ASP A 15 21.81 -32.49 3.50
C ASP A 15 20.78 -31.81 4.42
N GLN A 16 20.38 -32.49 5.50
CA GLN A 16 19.44 -31.94 6.47
C GLN A 16 20.06 -30.80 7.31
N SER A 17 21.36 -30.87 7.60
CA SER A 17 22.11 -29.82 8.27
C SER A 17 22.28 -28.57 7.38
N ILE A 18 22.63 -28.77 6.11
CA ILE A 18 22.76 -27.69 5.12
C ILE A 18 21.41 -27.00 4.88
N SER A 19 20.32 -27.75 4.75
CA SER A 19 18.97 -27.18 4.60
C SER A 19 18.59 -26.28 5.78
N ARG A 20 18.87 -26.71 7.02
CA ARG A 20 18.60 -25.91 8.23
C ARG A 20 19.41 -24.62 8.27
N GLN A 21 20.68 -24.66 7.85
CA GLN A 21 21.50 -23.45 7.77
C GLN A 21 20.99 -22.45 6.72
N ILE A 22 20.57 -22.94 5.55
CA ILE A 22 19.97 -22.10 4.51
C ILE A 22 18.68 -21.43 5.02
N ASP A 23 17.83 -22.16 5.73
CA ASP A 23 16.59 -21.62 6.30
C ASP A 23 16.87 -20.55 7.38
N LEU A 24 17.85 -20.77 8.24
CA LEU A 24 18.29 -19.79 9.24
C LEU A 24 18.82 -18.51 8.58
N ILE A 25 19.68 -18.63 7.56
CA ILE A 25 20.20 -17.48 6.81
C ILE A 25 19.05 -16.72 6.13
N ALA A 26 18.11 -17.43 5.50
CA ALA A 26 16.94 -16.82 4.89
C ALA A 26 16.05 -16.11 5.92
N GLN A 27 15.91 -16.65 7.12
CA GLN A 27 15.16 -16.03 8.22
C GLN A 27 15.84 -14.77 8.74
N VAL A 28 17.15 -14.81 8.97
CA VAL A 28 17.95 -13.64 9.39
C VAL A 28 17.88 -12.53 8.34
N PHE A 29 18.01 -12.89 7.06
CA PHE A 29 17.92 -11.92 5.96
C PHE A 29 16.53 -11.29 5.84
N ARG A 30 15.46 -12.08 6.00
CA ARG A 30 14.09 -11.54 6.08
C ARG A 30 13.92 -10.60 7.26
N SER A 31 14.38 -11.00 8.44
CA SER A 31 14.32 -10.19 9.66
C SER A 31 15.04 -8.85 9.47
N PHE A 32 16.25 -8.87 8.89
CA PHE A 32 16.99 -7.65 8.56
C PHE A 32 16.21 -6.72 7.61
N LYS A 33 15.60 -7.28 6.56
CA LYS A 33 14.78 -6.52 5.61
C LYS A 33 13.52 -5.92 6.25
N TYR A 34 12.84 -6.66 7.13
CA TYR A 34 11.71 -6.15 7.90
C TYR A 34 12.12 -5.02 8.83
N ASN A 35 13.20 -5.22 9.61
CA ASN A 35 13.71 -4.21 10.52
C ASN A 35 14.08 -2.94 9.78
N ARG A 36 14.70 -3.06 8.59
CA ARG A 36 15.06 -1.90 7.76
C ARG A 36 13.83 -1.16 7.24
N LEU A 37 12.80 -1.87 6.78
CA LEU A 37 11.52 -1.28 6.37
C LEU A 37 10.89 -0.48 7.52
N GLU A 38 10.76 -1.12 8.68
CA GLU A 38 10.10 -0.56 9.86
C GLU A 38 10.86 0.62 10.48
N SER A 39 12.17 0.46 10.71
CA SER A 39 12.94 1.39 11.54
C SER A 39 13.51 2.57 10.77
N SER A 40 13.58 2.49 9.44
CA SER A 40 14.26 3.51 8.62
C SER A 40 13.48 3.94 7.39
N LEU A 41 13.13 3.01 6.48
CA LEU A 41 12.61 3.37 5.17
C LEU A 41 11.19 3.96 5.24
N LEU A 42 10.28 3.34 5.98
CA LEU A 42 8.91 3.82 6.12
C LEU A 42 8.82 5.12 6.92
N PRO A 43 9.52 5.29 8.06
CA PRO A 43 9.59 6.58 8.75
C PRO A 43 10.20 7.70 7.88
N LEU A 44 11.27 7.40 7.14
CA LEU A 44 11.90 8.37 6.23
C LEU A 44 10.92 8.84 5.16
N LEU A 45 10.24 7.89 4.52
CA LEU A 45 9.23 8.17 3.51
C LEU A 45 8.10 9.05 4.07
N GLY A 46 7.59 8.72 5.26
CA GLY A 46 6.58 9.52 5.94
C GLY A 46 7.05 10.94 6.22
N HIS A 47 8.30 11.12 6.64
CA HIS A 47 8.90 12.44 6.86
C HIS A 47 9.03 13.27 5.57
N GLN A 48 9.44 12.64 4.47
CA GLN A 48 9.55 13.28 3.17
C GLN A 48 8.18 13.76 2.67
N ILE A 49 7.15 12.91 2.77
CA ILE A 49 5.77 13.25 2.38
C ILE A 49 5.22 14.40 3.23
N SER A 50 5.42 14.36 4.55
CA SER A 50 5.02 15.43 5.46
C SER A 50 5.70 16.76 5.11
N THR A 51 6.98 16.71 4.74
CA THR A 51 7.75 17.88 4.31
C THR A 51 7.19 18.46 3.01
N ILE A 52 6.93 17.63 1.99
CA ILE A 52 6.28 18.05 0.73
C ILE A 52 4.93 18.70 1.02
N SER A 53 4.09 18.06 1.83
CA SER A 53 2.77 18.57 2.19
C SER A 53 2.84 19.95 2.84
N ARG A 54 3.78 20.16 3.76
CA ARG A 54 3.99 21.46 4.41
C ARG A 54 4.43 22.54 3.43
N ILE A 55 5.33 22.22 2.50
CA ILE A 55 5.78 23.17 1.45
C ILE A 55 4.58 23.59 0.59
N ILE A 56 3.74 22.63 0.21
CA ILE A 56 2.59 22.84 -0.67
C ILE A 56 1.46 23.59 0.04
N ASN A 57 1.28 23.30 1.32
CA ASN A 57 0.26 23.95 2.12
C ASN A 57 0.65 25.34 2.61
N SER A 58 1.91 25.74 2.44
CA SER A 58 2.29 27.14 2.58
C SER A 58 1.51 27.98 1.55
N SER A 59 0.87 29.05 2.01
CA SER A 59 0.09 30.01 1.19
C SER A 59 0.91 30.71 0.10
N ASP A 60 2.23 30.48 0.06
CA ASP A 60 3.24 31.28 -0.63
C ASP A 60 3.94 30.54 -1.79
N LEU A 61 3.31 29.53 -2.39
CA LEU A 61 3.90 28.78 -3.53
C LEU A 61 4.19 29.63 -4.79
N ARG A 62 3.72 30.90 -4.84
CA ARG A 62 3.95 31.84 -5.95
C ARG A 62 4.77 33.08 -5.57
N ARG A 63 5.36 33.12 -4.37
CA ARG A 63 6.23 34.22 -3.93
C ARG A 63 7.62 34.14 -4.58
N VAL A 64 8.49 35.11 -4.33
CA VAL A 64 9.85 35.22 -4.87
C VAL A 64 10.67 33.92 -4.69
N ASP A 65 10.38 33.18 -3.63
CA ASP A 65 10.92 31.89 -3.19
C ASP A 65 10.36 30.66 -3.95
N THR A 66 9.51 30.87 -4.96
CA THR A 66 8.95 29.78 -5.81
C THR A 66 10.02 28.88 -6.43
N PRO A 67 11.11 29.40 -7.04
CA PRO A 67 12.13 28.55 -7.65
C PRO A 67 12.79 27.60 -6.65
N SER A 68 13.12 28.09 -5.45
CA SER A 68 13.73 27.29 -4.38
C SER A 68 12.77 26.23 -3.83
N LYS A 69 11.48 26.54 -3.70
CA LYS A 69 10.45 25.56 -3.30
C LYS A 69 10.24 24.47 -4.34
N LEU A 70 10.24 24.82 -5.63
CA LEU A 70 10.12 23.86 -6.72
C LEU A 70 11.35 22.96 -6.81
N GLN A 71 12.54 23.50 -6.59
CA GLN A 71 13.77 22.72 -6.50
C GLN A 71 13.70 21.72 -5.34
N LEU A 72 13.30 22.17 -4.15
CA LEU A 72 13.14 21.29 -2.98
C LEU A 72 12.10 20.18 -3.22
N ILE A 73 10.97 20.49 -3.88
CA ILE A 73 9.99 19.45 -4.25
C ILE A 73 10.61 18.43 -5.22
N THR A 74 11.43 18.87 -6.17
CA THR A 74 12.09 17.99 -7.15
C THR A 74 13.13 17.09 -6.48
N GLU A 75 13.93 17.65 -5.56
CA GLU A 75 14.90 16.89 -4.76
C GLU A 75 14.20 15.84 -3.90
N LEU A 76 13.12 16.22 -3.19
CA LEU A 76 12.32 15.29 -2.39
C LEU A 76 11.66 14.20 -3.23
N GLN A 77 11.20 14.50 -4.46
CA GLN A 77 10.68 13.47 -5.37
C GLN A 77 11.73 12.41 -5.69
N LEU A 78 12.97 12.83 -6.01
CA LEU A 78 14.08 11.92 -6.27
C LEU A 78 14.42 11.06 -5.04
N GLU A 79 14.44 11.65 -3.85
CA GLU A 79 14.71 10.90 -2.62
C GLU A 79 13.59 9.90 -2.28
N ILE A 80 12.34 10.24 -2.59
CA ILE A 80 11.21 9.32 -2.43
C ILE A 80 11.33 8.17 -3.41
N ASP A 81 11.63 8.42 -4.69
CA ASP A 81 11.84 7.36 -5.69
C ASP A 81 12.91 6.37 -5.22
N GLN A 82 14.03 6.88 -4.70
CA GLN A 82 15.09 6.05 -4.12
C GLN A 82 14.64 5.26 -2.89
N SER A 83 13.76 5.84 -2.07
CA SER A 83 13.21 5.16 -0.88
C SER A 83 12.25 4.05 -1.28
N VAL A 84 11.43 4.27 -2.31
CA VAL A 84 10.51 3.28 -2.88
C VAL A 84 11.27 2.11 -3.52
N ASP A 85 12.31 2.39 -4.30
CA ASP A 85 13.18 1.36 -4.87
C ASP A 85 13.82 0.48 -3.79
N GLN A 86 14.24 1.11 -2.69
CA GLN A 86 14.80 0.38 -1.55
C GLN A 86 13.76 -0.46 -0.83
N ILE A 87 12.53 0.06 -0.65
CA ILE A 87 11.40 -0.70 -0.12
C ILE A 87 11.11 -1.92 -1.01
N PHE A 88 11.11 -1.74 -2.34
CA PHE A 88 10.89 -2.84 -3.29
C PHE A 88 12.03 -3.87 -3.25
N SER A 89 13.28 -3.43 -3.14
CA SER A 89 14.44 -4.33 -3.02
C SER A 89 14.38 -5.22 -1.76
N CYS A 90 13.66 -4.78 -0.72
CA CYS A 90 13.39 -5.56 0.47
C CYS A 90 12.37 -6.69 0.23
N ALA A 91 11.64 -6.71 -0.89
CA ALA A 91 10.79 -7.84 -1.26
C ALA A 91 11.64 -9.01 -1.83
N PRO A 92 11.66 -10.21 -1.21
CA PRO A 92 12.24 -11.40 -1.84
C PRO A 92 11.44 -11.82 -3.08
N LYS A 93 12.15 -12.31 -4.10
CA LYS A 93 11.56 -12.94 -5.28
C LYS A 93 10.79 -14.18 -4.85
N VAL A 94 9.51 -14.27 -5.22
CA VAL A 94 8.66 -15.43 -4.88
C VAL A 94 9.22 -16.68 -5.57
N HIS A 95 9.84 -17.57 -4.80
CA HIS A 95 10.11 -18.94 -5.22
C HIS A 95 9.15 -19.85 -4.49
N ARG A 96 8.04 -20.19 -5.18
CA ARG A 96 7.03 -21.12 -4.68
C ARG A 96 7.61 -22.54 -4.77
N LYS A 97 8.29 -23.01 -3.72
CA LYS A 97 8.70 -24.42 -3.62
C LYS A 97 7.66 -25.14 -2.75
N PRO A 98 6.91 -26.12 -3.29
CA PRO A 98 6.02 -26.93 -2.45
C PRO A 98 6.91 -27.84 -1.61
N SER A 99 6.84 -27.71 -0.29
CA SER A 99 7.57 -28.59 0.63
C SER A 99 6.57 -29.48 1.34
N SER A 100 6.44 -30.70 0.80
CA SER A 100 5.84 -31.85 1.45
C SER A 100 6.76 -32.34 2.58
N SER A 101 6.52 -31.89 3.80
CA SER A 101 7.03 -32.56 5.00
C SER A 101 6.22 -32.10 6.19
N THR A 102 5.67 -33.07 6.90
CA THR A 102 4.71 -32.98 8.02
C THR A 102 5.39 -32.48 9.31
N ASP A 103 6.00 -31.30 9.28
CA ASP A 103 6.59 -30.68 10.47
C ASP A 103 6.09 -29.23 10.57
N ASP A 104 5.36 -28.97 11.66
CA ASP A 104 4.86 -27.67 12.16
C ASP A 104 4.27 -26.71 11.11
N ASN A 105 3.28 -27.22 10.38
CA ASN A 105 2.53 -26.51 9.34
C ASN A 105 1.82 -25.22 9.85
N TYR A 106 1.53 -25.09 11.15
CA TYR A 106 0.85 -23.90 11.71
C TYR A 106 1.75 -22.64 11.69
N LEU A 107 3.00 -22.75 12.13
CA LEU A 107 4.01 -21.67 12.09
C LEU A 107 4.41 -21.30 10.66
N LYS A 108 4.32 -22.26 9.74
CA LYS A 108 4.58 -22.08 8.32
C LYS A 108 3.43 -21.40 7.60
N ASN A 109 2.19 -21.76 7.95
CA ASN A 109 0.97 -21.09 7.47
C ASN A 109 0.96 -19.63 7.90
N LEU A 110 1.36 -19.36 9.14
CA LEU A 110 1.60 -18.03 9.63
C LEU A 110 2.65 -17.28 8.75
N LYS A 111 3.87 -17.81 8.61
CA LYS A 111 4.89 -17.21 7.71
C LYS A 111 4.42 -17.05 6.25
N SER A 112 3.49 -17.89 5.78
CA SER A 112 2.88 -17.82 4.44
C SER A 112 1.78 -16.78 4.31
N PHE A 113 1.15 -16.36 5.41
CA PHE A 113 0.15 -15.29 5.45
C PHE A 113 0.82 -13.92 5.49
N ARG A 114 1.88 -13.77 6.30
CA ARG A 114 2.55 -12.48 6.50
C ARG A 114 3.14 -11.90 5.22
N PHE A 115 3.73 -12.76 4.36
CA PHE A 115 4.53 -12.31 3.22
C PHE A 115 3.71 -11.85 2.01
N PRO A 116 2.72 -12.60 1.49
CA PRO A 116 1.87 -12.13 0.39
C PRO A 116 1.10 -10.87 0.76
N ASN A 117 0.57 -10.79 1.98
CA ASN A 117 -0.16 -9.60 2.45
C ASN A 117 0.77 -8.39 2.62
N LEU A 118 2.03 -8.58 3.01
CA LEU A 118 3.02 -7.49 2.97
C LEU A 118 3.18 -6.94 1.54
N LEU A 119 3.28 -7.81 0.53
CA LEU A 119 3.39 -7.37 -0.86
C LEU A 119 2.15 -6.61 -1.32
N VAL A 120 0.96 -7.04 -0.90
CA VAL A 120 -0.30 -6.32 -1.15
C VAL A 120 -0.26 -4.93 -0.53
N LYS A 121 0.10 -4.80 0.76
CA LYS A 121 0.19 -3.50 1.45
C LYS A 121 1.27 -2.59 0.85
N VAL A 122 2.42 -3.13 0.43
CA VAL A 122 3.44 -2.36 -0.32
C VAL A 122 2.91 -1.92 -1.68
N GLY A 123 2.14 -2.76 -2.38
CA GLY A 123 1.47 -2.41 -3.63
C GLY A 123 0.51 -1.24 -3.48
N PHE A 124 -0.31 -1.25 -2.41
CA PHE A 124 -1.18 -0.12 -2.07
C PHE A 124 -0.38 1.16 -1.79
N LEU A 125 0.71 1.09 -1.02
CA LEU A 125 1.56 2.26 -0.80
C LEU A 125 2.09 2.86 -2.11
N ILE A 126 2.54 2.03 -3.06
CA ILE A 126 3.02 2.47 -4.37
C ILE A 126 1.90 3.14 -5.18
N HIS A 127 0.70 2.59 -5.11
CA HIS A 127 -0.48 3.18 -5.74
C HIS A 127 -0.77 4.58 -5.19
N GLU A 128 -0.82 4.75 -3.86
CA GLU A 128 -1.04 6.06 -3.23
C GLU A 128 0.06 7.08 -3.58
N LEU A 129 1.32 6.64 -3.59
CA LEU A 129 2.45 7.47 -4.01
C LEU A 129 2.30 7.94 -5.46
N SER A 130 1.80 7.08 -6.35
CA SER A 130 1.58 7.43 -7.76
C SER A 130 0.56 8.55 -7.89
N PHE A 131 -0.57 8.47 -7.18
CA PHE A 131 -1.56 9.55 -7.15
C PHE A 131 -1.02 10.85 -6.55
N LEU A 132 -0.26 10.74 -5.47
CA LEU A 132 0.40 11.89 -4.85
C LEU A 132 1.29 12.58 -5.88
N PHE A 133 2.18 11.84 -6.55
CA PHE A 133 3.11 12.37 -7.54
C PHE A 133 2.43 12.98 -8.77
N ASP A 134 1.37 12.36 -9.27
CA ASP A 134 0.57 12.95 -10.34
C ASP A 134 -0.05 14.28 -9.91
N GLY A 135 -0.60 14.33 -8.70
CA GLY A 135 -1.12 15.55 -8.09
C GLY A 135 -0.05 16.64 -7.95
N LEU A 136 1.16 16.27 -7.51
CA LEU A 136 2.30 17.18 -7.39
C LEU A 136 2.70 17.74 -8.76
N ALA A 137 2.83 16.87 -9.76
CA ALA A 137 3.21 17.27 -11.11
C ALA A 137 2.16 18.22 -11.71
N ASP A 138 0.87 17.97 -11.47
CA ASP A 138 -0.22 18.84 -11.88
C ASP A 138 -0.21 20.21 -11.19
N LEU A 139 0.14 20.23 -9.91
CA LEU A 139 0.29 21.45 -9.13
C LEU A 139 1.44 22.29 -9.69
N ILE A 140 2.62 21.69 -9.90
CA ILE A 140 3.80 22.35 -10.48
C ILE A 140 3.47 22.90 -11.87
N ARG A 141 2.81 22.11 -12.73
CA ARG A 141 2.33 22.55 -14.06
C ARG A 141 1.39 23.76 -13.93
N GLY A 142 0.50 23.75 -12.94
CA GLY A 142 -0.38 24.88 -12.64
C GLY A 142 0.37 26.14 -12.20
N LEU A 143 1.41 25.99 -11.38
CA LEU A 143 2.24 27.11 -10.89
C LEU A 143 3.01 27.81 -12.02
N LYS A 144 3.40 27.08 -13.08
CA LYS A 144 4.05 27.65 -14.28
C LYS A 144 3.12 28.52 -15.15
N LEU A 145 1.80 28.52 -14.92
CA LEU A 145 0.85 29.32 -15.70
C LEU A 145 0.88 30.81 -15.30
N SER A 146 0.33 31.69 -16.16
CA SER A 146 0.03 33.06 -15.73
C SER A 146 -1.00 33.08 -14.59
N GLN A 147 -0.97 34.12 -13.73
CA GLN A 147 -1.83 34.19 -12.54
C GLN A 147 -3.33 34.04 -12.87
N LYS A 148 -3.79 34.64 -13.97
CA LYS A 148 -5.17 34.53 -14.46
C LYS A 148 -5.53 33.10 -14.87
N LYS A 149 -4.63 32.42 -15.60
CA LYS A 149 -4.81 31.03 -16.03
C LYS A 149 -4.81 30.07 -14.83
N TYR A 150 -3.92 30.29 -13.87
CA TYR A 150 -3.87 29.52 -12.63
C TYR A 150 -5.14 29.64 -11.80
N ARG A 151 -5.64 30.87 -11.54
CA ARG A 151 -6.88 31.07 -10.79
C ARG A 151 -8.09 30.40 -11.43
N ARG A 152 -8.14 30.33 -12.77
CA ARG A 152 -9.19 29.58 -13.49
C ARG A 152 -9.01 28.08 -13.33
N LYS A 153 -7.78 27.56 -13.49
CA LYS A 153 -7.50 26.12 -13.29
C LYS A 153 -7.80 25.68 -11.86
N ALA A 154 -7.39 26.45 -10.86
CA ALA A 154 -7.64 26.17 -9.44
C ALA A 154 -9.13 26.21 -9.07
N ARG A 155 -9.93 27.08 -9.71
CA ARG A 155 -11.40 27.07 -9.55
C ARG A 155 -12.07 25.87 -10.19
N LYS A 156 -11.54 25.42 -11.34
CA LYS A 156 -12.08 24.27 -12.07
C LYS A 156 -11.63 22.93 -11.49
N PHE A 157 -10.40 22.89 -10.96
CA PHE A 157 -9.76 21.69 -10.45
C PHE A 157 -9.18 21.97 -9.07
N ASN A 158 -9.65 21.23 -8.06
CA ASN A 158 -9.13 21.30 -6.70
C ASN A 158 -7.81 20.50 -6.56
N THR A 159 -6.81 20.80 -7.40
CA THR A 159 -5.53 20.07 -7.41
C THR A 159 -4.84 20.06 -6.05
N ARG A 160 -4.93 21.17 -5.30
CA ARG A 160 -4.35 21.27 -3.96
C ARG A 160 -5.09 20.41 -2.95
N GLY A 161 -6.42 20.35 -3.01
CA GLY A 161 -7.21 19.44 -2.18
C GLY A 161 -6.87 17.98 -2.48
N LYS A 162 -6.78 17.60 -3.76
CA LYS A 162 -6.37 16.25 -4.17
C LYS A 162 -4.99 15.86 -3.64
N VAL A 163 -3.99 16.73 -3.76
CA VAL A 163 -2.65 16.49 -3.19
C VAL A 163 -2.73 16.29 -1.67
N THR A 164 -3.58 17.05 -0.98
CA THR A 164 -3.77 16.92 0.47
C THR A 164 -4.40 15.57 0.84
N GLU A 165 -5.41 15.15 0.10
CA GLU A 165 -6.08 13.85 0.25
C GLU A 165 -5.13 12.68 -0.02
N TYR A 166 -4.36 12.73 -1.11
CA TYR A 166 -3.35 11.70 -1.42
C TYR A 166 -2.21 11.67 -0.40
N THR A 167 -1.82 12.84 0.14
CA THR A 167 -0.86 12.89 1.25
C THR A 167 -1.40 12.12 2.45
N ALA A 168 -2.64 12.39 2.88
CA ALA A 168 -3.26 11.70 4.02
C ALA A 168 -3.35 10.18 3.78
N SER A 169 -3.81 9.77 2.60
CA SER A 169 -3.94 8.35 2.22
C SER A 169 -2.59 7.63 2.16
N THR A 170 -1.54 8.31 1.69
CA THR A 170 -0.17 7.76 1.68
C THR A 170 0.37 7.64 3.11
N THR A 171 0.15 8.64 3.97
CA THR A 171 0.56 8.59 5.39
C THR A 171 -0.13 7.44 6.13
N GLU A 172 -1.44 7.27 5.96
CA GLU A 172 -2.20 6.16 6.54
C GLU A 172 -1.66 4.80 6.03
N SER A 173 -1.35 4.70 4.74
CA SER A 173 -0.75 3.48 4.17
C SER A 173 0.62 3.15 4.77
N ILE A 174 1.45 4.16 5.05
CA ILE A 174 2.75 4.00 5.71
C ILE A 174 2.56 3.50 7.15
N GLU A 175 1.63 4.10 7.89
CA GLU A 175 1.32 3.71 9.27
C GLU A 175 0.77 2.30 9.33
N CYS A 176 -0.16 1.93 8.43
CA CYS A 176 -0.69 0.58 8.28
C CYS A 176 0.42 -0.43 8.00
N LEU A 177 1.35 -0.10 7.09
CA LEU A 177 2.47 -0.98 6.76
C LEU A 177 3.44 -1.15 7.95
N ILE A 178 3.71 -0.08 8.71
CA ILE A 178 4.49 -0.16 9.96
C ILE A 178 3.76 -1.03 11.00
N LYS A 179 2.44 -0.82 11.20
CA LYS A 179 1.62 -1.62 12.10
C LYS A 179 1.67 -3.10 11.73
N TRP A 180 1.52 -3.42 10.44
CA TRP A 180 1.61 -4.80 9.95
C TRP A 180 2.97 -5.44 10.23
N ILE A 181 4.07 -4.70 9.98
CA ILE A 181 5.44 -5.22 10.20
C ILE A 181 5.73 -5.41 11.69
N LYS A 182 5.20 -4.55 12.58
CA LYS A 182 5.35 -4.68 14.03
C LYS A 182 4.39 -5.68 14.66
N GLY A 183 3.21 -5.84 14.05
CA GLY A 183 2.10 -6.59 14.60
C GLY A 183 2.40 -8.08 14.75
N HIS A 184 1.90 -8.65 15.85
CA HIS A 184 1.88 -10.09 16.02
C HIS A 184 0.98 -10.70 14.95
N GLU A 185 1.41 -11.82 14.40
CA GLU A 185 0.79 -12.34 13.19
C GLU A 185 -0.66 -12.79 13.37
N LEU A 186 -0.99 -13.35 14.54
CA LEU A 186 -2.37 -13.71 14.88
C LEU A 186 -3.26 -12.47 14.98
N THR A 187 -2.75 -11.36 15.52
CA THR A 187 -3.50 -10.10 15.61
C THR A 187 -3.77 -9.54 14.22
N ASN A 188 -2.76 -9.54 13.35
CA ASN A 188 -2.92 -9.14 11.95
C ASN A 188 -3.96 -9.99 11.21
N ILE A 189 -3.99 -11.31 11.41
CA ILE A 189 -5.00 -12.20 10.82
C ILE A 189 -6.40 -11.86 11.34
N GLN A 190 -6.53 -11.64 12.64
CA GLN A 190 -7.82 -11.31 13.26
C GLN A 190 -8.37 -9.98 12.76
N GLU A 191 -7.51 -8.95 12.66
CA GLU A 191 -7.90 -7.65 12.08
C GLU A 191 -8.34 -7.79 10.62
N GLU A 192 -7.63 -8.59 9.82
CA GLU A 192 -7.98 -8.81 8.41
C GLU A 192 -9.31 -9.58 8.27
N TRP A 193 -9.52 -10.61 9.09
CA TRP A 193 -10.79 -11.34 9.12
C TRP A 193 -11.96 -10.46 9.53
N ASP A 194 -11.78 -9.56 10.50
CA ASP A 194 -12.85 -8.65 10.94
C ASP A 194 -13.33 -7.74 9.79
N VAL A 195 -12.39 -7.25 8.97
CA VAL A 195 -12.70 -6.48 7.76
C VAL A 195 -13.45 -7.33 6.73
N GLU A 196 -12.97 -8.54 6.44
CA GLU A 196 -13.61 -9.44 5.48
C GLU A 196 -15.03 -9.84 5.94
N LEU A 197 -15.19 -10.17 7.22
CA LEU A 197 -16.47 -10.53 7.82
C LEU A 197 -17.46 -9.36 7.75
N THR A 198 -17.03 -8.15 8.06
CA THR A 198 -17.86 -6.94 7.93
C THR A 198 -18.37 -6.76 6.50
N GLY A 199 -17.49 -6.93 5.50
CA GLY A 199 -17.89 -6.85 4.10
C GLY A 199 -18.87 -7.95 3.68
N MET A 200 -18.71 -9.16 4.21
CA MET A 200 -19.67 -10.26 3.99
C MET A 200 -21.03 -9.94 4.62
N ASP A 201 -21.05 -9.39 5.83
CA ASP A 201 -22.28 -9.00 6.53
C ASP A 201 -23.03 -7.90 5.77
N GLU A 202 -22.32 -6.91 5.21
CA GLU A 202 -22.92 -5.88 4.34
C GLU A 202 -23.57 -6.48 3.10
N VAL A 203 -22.87 -7.38 2.40
CA VAL A 203 -23.41 -8.07 1.20
C VAL A 203 -24.63 -8.92 1.56
N LEU A 204 -24.56 -9.66 2.67
CA LEU A 204 -25.69 -10.47 3.15
C LEU A 204 -26.89 -9.60 3.52
N ALA A 205 -26.68 -8.42 4.12
CA ALA A 205 -27.74 -7.47 4.42
C ALA A 205 -28.41 -6.95 3.14
N GLU A 206 -27.63 -6.60 2.11
CA GLU A 206 -28.18 -6.17 0.81
C GLU A 206 -28.96 -7.29 0.11
N VAL A 207 -28.44 -8.52 0.09
CA VAL A 207 -29.16 -9.67 -0.45
C VAL A 207 -30.45 -9.94 0.32
N THR A 208 -30.44 -9.80 1.64
CA THR A 208 -31.64 -9.98 2.47
C THR A 208 -32.71 -8.93 2.16
N LYS A 209 -32.33 -7.67 1.90
CA LYS A 209 -33.26 -6.62 1.44
C LYS A 209 -33.84 -6.94 0.06
N LEU A 210 -33.04 -7.49 -0.86
CA LEU A 210 -33.49 -7.86 -2.20
C LEU A 210 -34.45 -9.06 -2.20
N ILE A 211 -34.26 -10.01 -1.28
CA ILE A 211 -35.11 -11.20 -1.13
C ILE A 211 -36.42 -10.88 -0.40
N ASN A 212 -36.37 -9.94 0.55
CA ASN A 212 -37.55 -9.39 1.22
C ASN A 212 -37.81 -7.96 0.71
N PRO A 213 -38.16 -7.75 -0.58
CA PRO A 213 -38.66 -6.45 -1.00
C PRO A 213 -39.98 -6.28 -0.26
N THR A 214 -39.97 -5.45 0.77
CA THR A 214 -41.14 -5.20 1.61
C THR A 214 -42.37 -5.07 0.74
N SER A 215 -43.38 -5.90 1.02
CA SER A 215 -44.76 -5.72 0.62
C SER A 215 -45.32 -4.44 1.25
N ALA A 216 -44.78 -3.30 0.81
CA ALA A 216 -45.30 -1.96 1.00
C ALA A 216 -45.61 -1.40 -0.38
N SER A 217 -46.52 -2.07 -1.08
CA SER A 217 -47.29 -1.48 -2.16
C SER A 217 -48.64 -1.14 -1.58
N GLU A 218 -48.88 0.17 -1.46
CA GLU A 218 -50.15 0.93 -1.43
C GLU A 218 -49.79 2.22 -0.67
N SER A 219 -49.80 3.43 -1.21
CA SER A 219 -50.39 4.04 -2.40
C SER A 219 -49.61 5.35 -2.62
N GLY A 220 -49.12 5.68 -3.81
CA GLY A 220 -49.88 6.48 -4.78
C GLY A 220 -49.32 7.90 -4.87
N GLU A 221 -49.11 8.35 -6.11
CA GLU A 221 -48.97 9.74 -6.59
C GLU A 221 -47.56 10.33 -6.85
N GLU A 222 -47.26 10.32 -8.16
CA GLU A 222 -46.83 11.44 -9.02
C GLU A 222 -45.40 12.04 -8.92
N VAL A 223 -44.59 11.58 -9.88
CA VAL A 223 -43.63 12.29 -10.76
C VAL A 223 -43.39 13.78 -10.51
N GLU A 224 -42.12 14.16 -10.30
CA GLU A 224 -41.49 15.27 -11.06
C GLU A 224 -40.02 14.94 -11.39
N ASP A 225 -39.71 15.17 -12.67
CA ASP A 225 -38.45 15.01 -13.39
C ASP A 225 -37.53 16.21 -13.13
N GLU A 226 -36.30 15.99 -12.64
CA GLU A 226 -35.17 16.87 -12.96
C GLU A 226 -33.85 16.09 -13.02
N GLY A 227 -33.17 16.25 -14.15
CA GLY A 227 -31.93 15.58 -14.48
C GLY A 227 -30.73 15.99 -13.63
N GLY A 228 -29.87 15.01 -13.40
CA GLY A 228 -28.53 15.21 -12.88
C GLY A 228 -27.69 13.98 -13.16
N LEU A 229 -26.87 14.04 -14.22
CA LEU A 229 -25.83 13.04 -14.47
C LEU A 229 -24.80 13.12 -13.33
N ALA A 230 -25.01 12.31 -12.29
CA ALA A 230 -24.01 12.06 -11.28
C ALA A 230 -22.91 11.20 -11.91
N ALA A 231 -21.69 11.73 -11.93
CA ALA A 231 -20.52 10.92 -12.17
C ALA A 231 -20.46 9.84 -11.08
N GLU A 232 -20.54 8.57 -11.49
CA GLU A 232 -20.14 7.44 -10.65
C GLU A 232 -18.64 7.57 -10.40
N ASP A 233 -18.29 8.26 -9.32
CA ASP A 233 -17.01 8.08 -8.67
C ASP A 233 -16.96 6.63 -8.17
N VAL A 234 -16.16 5.81 -8.84
CA VAL A 234 -15.72 4.53 -8.32
C VAL A 234 -14.94 4.80 -7.04
N LYS A 235 -15.64 4.79 -5.90
CA LYS A 235 -15.02 4.61 -4.59
C LYS A 235 -14.44 3.20 -4.58
N ILE A 236 -13.16 3.08 -4.89
CA ILE A 236 -12.40 1.90 -4.54
C ILE A 236 -12.47 1.81 -3.02
N ASN A 237 -13.20 0.81 -2.52
CA ASN A 237 -13.42 0.59 -1.11
C ASN A 237 -12.08 0.49 -0.39
N ASN A 238 -11.83 1.51 0.43
CA ASN A 238 -10.59 1.72 1.17
C ASN A 238 -10.58 0.85 2.46
N ALA A 239 -11.08 -0.39 2.36
CA ALA A 239 -11.33 -1.26 3.50
C ALA A 239 -10.03 -1.87 4.09
N PHE A 240 -8.96 -1.93 3.30
CA PHE A 240 -7.72 -2.63 3.69
C PHE A 240 -6.84 -1.85 4.69
N CYS A 241 -7.12 -0.55 4.86
CA CYS A 241 -6.38 0.35 5.76
C CYS A 241 -7.26 1.14 6.74
N ARG A 242 -8.59 1.22 6.51
CA ARG A 242 -9.50 1.97 7.39
C ARG A 242 -9.88 1.16 8.62
N GLN A 243 -9.04 1.22 9.64
CA GLN A 243 -9.40 1.22 11.06
C GLN A 243 -8.20 1.65 11.92
#